data_AF-A0A9D2JAQ4-F1
#
_entry.id   AF-A0A9D2JAQ4-F1
#
_cell.length_a   1.000
_cell.length_b   1.000
_cell.length_c   1.000
_cell.angle_alpha   90.00
_cell.angle_beta   90.00
_cell.angle_gamma   90.00
#
_symmetry.space_group_name_H-M   'P 1'
#
loop_
_entity.id
_entity.type
_entity.pdbx_description
1 polymer ?
#
loop_
_entity_poly.entity_id
_entity_poly.type
_entity_poly.pdbx_seq_one_letter_code
_entity_poly.pdbx_strand_id
1 'polypeptide(L)'
;MYKIERTTIKMNPDHGCRYKELTSALNERQQSDRSYLAACYLLSADEDIFDITKPYVSFDGINFAAIRMRVKKRFGTYNEYTAIEVGYSLFTWCDCKVNPHEMAQSGPFWLPLICNALLIQGNATNVGE
;
A
#
# COMPACT_ATOMS: atom_id res chain seq x y z
N MET A 1 25.82 16.60 9.49
CA MET A 1 24.42 16.22 9.21
C MET A 1 24.29 15.95 7.73
N TYR A 2 24.06 14.70 7.31
CA TYR A 2 23.70 14.42 5.92
C TYR A 2 22.23 14.78 5.72
N LYS A 3 21.97 15.63 4.73
CA LYS A 3 20.59 15.98 4.33
C LYS A 3 20.11 14.84 3.44
N ILE A 4 19.25 13.98 3.96
CA ILE A 4 18.61 12.94 3.14
C ILE A 4 17.65 13.68 2.21
N GLU A 5 18.00 13.78 0.93
CA GLU A 5 17.07 14.22 -0.10
C GLU A 5 15.99 13.16 -0.26
N ARG A 6 14.78 13.47 0.23
CA ARG A 6 13.63 12.59 0.05
C ARG A 6 12.98 12.91 -1.28
N THR A 7 12.95 11.94 -2.17
CA THR A 7 12.16 12.04 -3.41
C THR A 7 10.67 12.07 -3.04
N THR A 8 9.90 12.94 -3.69
CA THR A 8 8.43 12.96 -3.53
C THR A 8 7.80 11.99 -4.52
N ILE A 9 7.02 11.05 -4.02
CA ILE A 9 6.20 10.19 -4.89
C ILE A 9 5.00 11.01 -5.35
N LYS A 10 4.91 11.26 -6.67
CA LYS A 10 3.73 11.88 -7.28
C LYS A 10 2.68 10.81 -7.53
N MET A 11 1.50 10.99 -6.93
CA MET A 11 0.32 10.21 -7.28
C MET A 11 -0.47 10.92 -8.37
N ASN A 12 -1.20 10.15 -9.18
CA ASN A 12 -2.27 10.77 -9.96
C ASN A 12 -3.38 11.26 -9.00
N PRO A 13 -4.23 12.22 -9.41
CA PRO A 13 -5.24 12.81 -8.52
C PRO A 13 -6.19 11.78 -7.90
N ASP A 14 -6.60 10.77 -8.68
CA ASP A 14 -7.55 9.74 -8.22
C ASP A 14 -6.94 8.86 -7.12
N HIS A 15 -5.70 8.40 -7.33
CA HIS A 15 -4.92 7.65 -6.35
C HIS A 15 -4.68 8.50 -5.09
N GLY A 16 -4.35 9.77 -5.26
CA GLY A 16 -4.17 10.71 -4.14
C GLY A 16 -5.44 10.90 -3.31
N CYS A 17 -6.61 11.03 -3.96
CA CYS A 17 -7.90 11.15 -3.29
C CYS A 17 -8.22 9.90 -2.46
N ARG A 18 -8.12 8.71 -3.08
CA ARG A 18 -8.34 7.41 -2.41
C ARG A 18 -7.36 7.19 -1.27
N TYR A 19 -6.10 7.58 -1.45
CA TYR A 19 -5.07 7.48 -0.42
C TYR A 19 -5.42 8.31 0.80
N LYS A 20 -5.78 9.59 0.59
CA LYS A 20 -6.21 10.49 1.66
C LYS A 20 -7.43 9.97 2.40
N GLU A 21 -8.37 9.36 1.69
CA GLU A 21 -9.55 8.78 2.32
C GLU A 21 -9.18 7.62 3.25
N LEU A 22 -8.31 6.70 2.81
CA LEU A 22 -7.85 5.60 3.67
C LEU A 22 -7.05 6.11 4.87
N THR A 23 -6.14 7.05 4.68
CA THR A 23 -5.30 7.55 5.79
C THR A 23 -6.11 8.38 6.78
N SER A 24 -7.14 9.11 6.33
CA SER A 24 -8.02 9.89 7.22
C SER A 24 -8.90 9.01 8.11
N ALA A 25 -9.13 7.74 7.75
CA ALA A 25 -9.84 6.78 8.57
C ALA A 25 -9.00 6.24 9.74
N LEU A 26 -7.68 6.45 9.73
CA LEU A 26 -6.74 5.98 10.75
C LEU A 26 -6.63 6.98 11.92
N ASN A 27 -6.17 6.51 13.08
CA ASN A 27 -5.85 7.40 14.21
C ASN A 27 -4.50 8.14 14.02
N GLU A 28 -4.23 9.17 14.82
CA GLU A 28 -3.03 10.04 14.70
C GLU A 28 -1.71 9.26 14.72
N ARG A 29 -1.61 8.24 15.58
CA ARG A 29 -0.42 7.40 15.68
C ARG A 29 -0.22 6.60 14.39
N GLN A 30 -1.30 6.01 13.86
CA GLN A 30 -1.27 5.24 12.63
C GLN A 30 -1.00 6.12 11.39
N GLN A 31 -1.52 7.35 11.35
CA GLN A 31 -1.21 8.32 10.29
C GLN A 31 0.26 8.74 10.27
N SER A 32 0.96 8.59 11.39
CA SER A 32 2.41 8.84 11.49
C SER A 32 3.26 7.59 11.24
N ASP A 33 2.64 6.41 11.12
CA ASP A 33 3.34 5.13 10.98
C ASP A 33 3.57 4.79 9.49
N ARG A 34 4.84 4.64 9.11
CA ARG A 34 5.23 4.37 7.72
C ARG A 34 4.70 3.06 7.18
N SER A 35 4.46 2.07 8.03
CA SER A 35 3.89 0.77 7.65
C SER A 35 2.42 0.93 7.23
N TYR A 36 1.66 1.74 7.97
CA TYR A 36 0.29 2.12 7.60
C TYR A 36 0.25 2.95 6.32
N LEU A 37 1.13 3.95 6.20
CA LEU A 37 1.18 4.80 4.99
C LEU A 37 1.55 4.01 3.74
N ALA A 38 2.54 3.12 3.82
CA ALA A 38 2.91 2.25 2.70
C ALA A 38 1.79 1.27 2.32
N ALA A 39 1.10 0.70 3.31
CA ALA A 39 -0.06 -0.15 3.10
C ALA A 39 -1.20 0.61 2.40
N CYS A 40 -1.62 1.75 2.96
CA CYS A 40 -2.67 2.59 2.37
C CYS A 40 -2.31 3.03 0.94
N TYR A 41 -1.03 3.31 0.65
CA TYR A 41 -0.57 3.66 -0.69
C TYR A 41 -0.88 2.57 -1.72
N LEU A 42 -0.58 1.30 -1.41
CA LEU A 42 -0.88 0.19 -2.33
C LEU A 42 -2.37 -0.08 -2.43
N LEU A 43 -3.08 0.00 -1.30
CA LEU A 43 -4.51 -0.29 -1.23
C LEU A 43 -5.39 0.76 -1.93
N SER A 44 -4.88 1.98 -2.14
CA SER A 44 -5.59 3.05 -2.84
C SER A 44 -5.23 3.16 -4.33
N ALA A 45 -4.28 2.37 -4.83
CA ALA A 45 -3.72 2.52 -6.17
C ALA A 45 -4.73 2.24 -7.28
N ASP A 46 -5.54 1.21 -7.11
CA ASP A 46 -6.57 0.78 -8.05
C ASP A 46 -7.97 0.99 -7.45
N GLU A 47 -8.95 1.35 -8.28
CA GLU A 47 -10.31 1.66 -7.85
C GLU A 47 -11.03 0.43 -7.27
N ASP A 48 -10.96 -0.71 -7.95
CA ASP A 48 -11.63 -1.91 -7.47
C ASP A 48 -10.99 -2.47 -6.20
N ILE A 49 -9.67 -2.33 -6.06
CA ILE A 49 -8.94 -2.67 -4.83
C ILE A 49 -9.34 -1.73 -3.69
N PHE A 50 -9.45 -0.44 -3.96
CA PHE A 50 -9.86 0.55 -2.97
C PHE A 50 -11.27 0.29 -2.46
N ASP A 51 -12.23 0.01 -3.35
CA ASP A 51 -13.62 -0.29 -2.99
C ASP A 51 -13.73 -1.53 -2.11
N ILE A 52 -12.90 -2.55 -2.38
CA ILE A 52 -12.81 -3.73 -1.51
C ILE A 52 -12.21 -3.36 -0.15
N THR A 53 -11.19 -2.48 -0.14
CA THR A 53 -10.40 -2.19 1.04
C THR A 53 -11.10 -1.26 2.01
N LYS A 54 -11.74 -0.20 1.52
CA LYS A 54 -12.28 0.91 2.30
C LYS A 54 -13.10 0.47 3.52
N PRO A 55 -13.98 -0.56 3.46
CA PRO A 55 -14.73 -1.02 4.64
C PRO A 55 -13.88 -1.69 5.74
N TYR A 56 -12.61 -2.01 5.46
CA TYR A 56 -11.69 -2.75 6.35
C TYR A 56 -10.54 -1.88 6.88
N VAL A 57 -10.62 -0.57 6.70
CA VAL A 57 -9.68 0.42 7.23
C VAL A 57 -10.44 1.34 8.16
N SER A 58 -10.01 1.41 9.42
CA SER A 58 -10.61 2.27 10.45
C SER A 58 -9.58 2.68 11.49
N PHE A 59 -10.04 3.39 12.53
CA PHE A 59 -9.19 3.77 13.67
C PHE A 59 -8.62 2.56 14.42
N ASP A 60 -9.24 1.38 14.31
CA ASP A 60 -8.76 0.11 14.86
C ASP A 60 -7.57 -0.45 14.04
N GLY A 61 -7.41 0.00 12.80
CA GLY A 61 -6.32 -0.35 11.90
C GLY A 61 -6.79 -0.93 10.57
N ILE A 62 -5.96 -1.78 9.96
CA ILE A 62 -6.20 -2.38 8.64
C ILE A 62 -6.45 -3.88 8.80
N ASN A 63 -7.63 -4.36 8.44
CA ASN A 63 -7.95 -5.79 8.44
C ASN A 63 -7.49 -6.47 7.14
N PHE A 64 -6.18 -6.68 7.03
CA PHE A 64 -5.57 -7.35 5.86
C PHE A 64 -6.08 -8.77 5.62
N ALA A 65 -6.45 -9.51 6.67
CA ALA A 65 -6.98 -10.86 6.50
C ALA A 65 -8.27 -10.86 5.66
N ALA A 66 -9.18 -9.93 5.96
CA ALA A 66 -10.40 -9.76 5.17
C ALA A 66 -10.11 -9.24 3.75
N ILE A 67 -9.24 -8.25 3.61
CA ILE A 67 -8.86 -7.67 2.30
C ILE A 67 -8.28 -8.75 1.39
N ARG A 68 -7.26 -9.48 1.86
CA ARG A 68 -6.60 -10.56 1.09
C ARG A 68 -7.60 -11.62 0.63
N MET A 69 -8.51 -12.03 1.51
CA MET A 69 -9.56 -12.99 1.16
C MET A 69 -10.47 -12.46 0.05
N ARG A 70 -10.90 -11.20 0.14
CA ARG A 70 -11.83 -10.58 -0.82
C ARG A 70 -11.17 -10.32 -2.18
N VAL A 71 -9.94 -9.80 -2.20
CA VAL A 71 -9.17 -9.57 -3.44
C VAL A 71 -8.92 -10.90 -4.15
N LYS A 72 -8.44 -11.91 -3.43
CA LYS A 72 -8.22 -13.25 -4.00
C LYS A 72 -9.49 -13.83 -4.61
N LYS A 73 -10.63 -13.66 -3.95
CA LYS A 73 -11.93 -14.14 -4.45
C LYS A 73 -12.42 -13.37 -5.67
N ARG A 74 -12.20 -12.05 -5.73
CA ARG A 74 -12.74 -11.19 -6.81
C ARG A 74 -11.93 -11.32 -8.10
N PHE A 75 -10.62 -11.22 -8.01
CA PHE A 75 -9.78 -11.12 -9.21
C PHE A 75 -9.16 -12.47 -9.60
N GLY A 76 -8.80 -13.30 -8.62
CA GLY A 76 -8.10 -14.57 -8.87
C GLY A 76 -6.73 -14.43 -9.56
N THR A 77 -6.32 -13.21 -9.92
CA THR A 77 -5.10 -12.86 -10.63
C THR A 77 -3.94 -12.69 -9.67
N TYR A 78 -2.74 -12.94 -10.19
CA TYR A 78 -1.52 -12.98 -9.39
C TYR A 78 -0.99 -11.56 -9.10
N ASN A 79 -1.18 -10.58 -9.99
CA ASN A 79 -0.50 -9.28 -9.90
C ASN A 79 -1.09 -8.37 -8.81
N GLU A 80 -2.41 -8.19 -8.81
CA GLU A 80 -3.14 -7.43 -7.77
C GLU A 80 -2.89 -8.08 -6.41
N TYR A 81 -3.06 -9.40 -6.34
CA TYR A 81 -2.85 -10.15 -5.12
C TYR A 81 -1.41 -10.03 -4.61
N THR A 82 -0.42 -10.03 -5.51
CA THR A 82 0.99 -9.78 -5.18
C THR A 82 1.18 -8.43 -4.51
N ALA A 83 0.59 -7.36 -5.05
CA ALA A 83 0.67 -6.04 -4.44
C ALA A 83 0.04 -6.01 -3.03
N ILE A 84 -1.08 -6.70 -2.83
CA ILE A 84 -1.72 -6.80 -1.51
C ILE A 84 -0.87 -7.60 -0.52
N GLU A 85 -0.27 -8.71 -0.96
CA GLU A 85 0.64 -9.50 -0.11
C GLU A 85 1.88 -8.69 0.29
N VAL A 86 2.43 -7.90 -0.62
CA VAL A 86 3.53 -6.97 -0.31
C VAL A 86 3.06 -5.92 0.69
N GLY A 87 1.90 -5.29 0.49
CA GLY A 87 1.34 -4.33 1.42
C GLY A 87 1.12 -4.91 2.83
N TYR A 88 0.64 -6.15 2.91
CA TYR A 88 0.51 -6.89 4.16
C TYR A 88 1.85 -7.13 4.84
N SER A 89 2.87 -7.53 4.08
CA SER A 89 4.21 -7.77 4.64
C SER A 89 4.85 -6.47 5.14
N LEU A 90 4.74 -5.38 4.38
CA LEU A 90 5.21 -4.07 4.81
C LEU A 90 4.51 -3.57 6.06
N PHE A 91 3.23 -3.90 6.22
CA PHE A 91 2.43 -3.56 7.38
C PHE A 91 2.82 -4.36 8.63
N THR A 92 2.96 -5.68 8.50
CA THR A 92 3.16 -6.60 9.64
C THR A 92 4.62 -6.85 9.99
N TRP A 93 5.56 -6.52 9.09
CA TRP A 93 6.97 -6.89 9.19
C TRP A 93 7.23 -8.40 9.31
N CYS A 94 6.25 -9.23 8.92
CA CYS A 94 6.31 -10.67 9.03
C CYS A 94 6.06 -11.35 7.68
N ASP A 95 6.71 -12.50 7.47
CA ASP A 95 6.42 -13.52 6.46
C ASP A 95 5.95 -12.98 5.10
N CYS A 96 6.86 -12.31 4.36
CA CYS A 96 6.59 -11.95 2.97
C CYS A 96 6.53 -13.22 2.12
N LYS A 97 5.33 -13.62 1.70
CA LYS A 97 5.14 -14.78 0.82
C LYS A 97 5.54 -14.49 -0.63
N VAL A 98 5.64 -13.22 -0.99
CA VAL A 98 6.05 -12.77 -2.32
C VAL A 98 7.58 -12.61 -2.33
N ASN A 99 8.24 -13.30 -3.24
CA ASN A 99 9.67 -13.14 -3.46
C ASN A 99 9.98 -12.03 -4.47
N PRO A 100 11.23 -11.53 -4.54
CA PRO A 100 11.58 -10.43 -5.45
C PRO A 100 11.30 -10.71 -6.94
N HIS A 101 11.35 -11.96 -7.39
CA HIS A 101 11.01 -12.32 -8.76
C HIS A 101 9.50 -12.21 -9.02
N GLU A 102 8.67 -12.67 -8.09
CA GLU A 102 7.21 -12.50 -8.14
C GLU A 102 6.82 -11.01 -8.12
N MET A 103 7.49 -10.19 -7.31
CA MET A 103 7.34 -8.73 -7.33
C MET A 103 7.70 -8.15 -8.70
N ALA A 104 8.83 -8.54 -9.28
CA ALA A 104 9.26 -8.05 -10.59
C ALA A 104 8.29 -8.43 -11.72
N GLN A 105 7.53 -9.51 -11.55
CA GLN A 105 6.53 -9.99 -12.50
C GLN A 105 5.13 -9.37 -12.32
N SER A 106 4.91 -8.49 -11.32
CA SER A 106 3.59 -7.87 -11.08
C SER A 106 3.13 -6.92 -12.19
N GLY A 107 3.98 -6.69 -13.21
CA GLY A 107 3.66 -5.91 -14.40
C GLY A 107 3.90 -4.40 -14.23
N PRO A 108 3.76 -3.64 -15.35
CA PRO A 108 4.17 -2.24 -15.41
C PRO A 108 3.32 -1.30 -14.54
N PHE A 109 2.10 -1.71 -14.18
CA PHE A 109 1.25 -0.96 -13.26
C PHE A 109 1.68 -1.15 -11.80
N TRP A 110 1.72 -2.40 -11.31
CA TRP A 110 1.95 -2.68 -9.90
C TRP A 110 3.41 -2.58 -9.47
N LEU A 111 4.38 -2.89 -10.34
CA LEU A 111 5.80 -2.92 -9.95
C LEU A 111 6.31 -1.54 -9.48
N PRO A 112 6.09 -0.43 -10.20
CA PRO A 112 6.50 0.89 -9.72
C PRO A 112 5.83 1.28 -8.39
N LEU A 113 4.57 0.90 -8.21
CA LEU A 113 3.81 1.18 -6.98
C LEU A 113 4.36 0.40 -5.78
N ILE A 114 4.70 -0.87 -5.99
CA ILE A 114 5.37 -1.71 -4.99
C ILE A 114 6.71 -1.09 -4.58
N CYS A 115 7.53 -0.66 -5.55
CA CYS A 115 8.80 0.02 -5.25
C CYS A 115 8.59 1.32 -4.44
N ASN A 116 7.59 2.12 -4.81
CA ASN A 116 7.24 3.33 -4.06
C ASN A 116 6.80 3.01 -2.62
N ALA A 117 6.02 1.95 -2.41
CA ALA A 117 5.60 1.52 -1.08
C ALA A 117 6.79 1.11 -0.20
N LEU A 118 7.78 0.40 -0.77
CA LEU A 118 9.03 0.07 -0.08
C LEU A 118 9.78 1.34 0.37
N LEU A 119 9.84 2.37 -0.48
CA LEU A 119 10.50 3.64 -0.16
C LEU A 119 9.76 4.44 0.92
N ILE A 120 8.42 4.44 0.89
CA ILE A 120 7.58 5.04 1.94
C ILE A 120 7.86 4.35 3.28
N GLN A 121 7.85 3.02 3.28
CA GLN A 121 8.07 2.21 4.48
C GLN A 121 9.47 2.42 5.06
N GLY A 122 10.49 2.43 4.20
CA GLY A 122 11.88 2.69 4.56
C GLY A 122 12.18 4.16 4.92
N ASN A 123 11.17 5.03 4.97
CA ASN A 123 11.29 6.46 5.28
C ASN A 123 12.22 7.23 4.32
N ALA A 124 12.44 6.69 3.12
CA ALA A 124 13.26 7.27 2.07
C ALA A 124 12.50 8.34 1.26
N THR A 125 11.17 8.31 1.28
CA THR A 125 10.31 9.22 0.51
C THR A 125 9.12 9.70 1.33
N ASN A 126 8.62 10.89 1.00
CA ASN A 126 7.32 11.37 1.48
C ASN A 126 6.29 11.24 0.34
N VAL A 127 5.04 11.03 0.74
CA VAL A 127 3.90 11.11 -0.14
C VAL A 127 3.43 12.56 -0.20
N GLY A 128 3.34 13.14 -1.39
CA GLY A 128 2.88 14.51 -1.60
C GLY A 128 1.93 14.60 -2.78
N GLU A 129 1.09 15.64 -2.77
CA GLU A 129 0.24 16.03 -3.91
C GLU A 129 1.05 16.72 -5.02
#